data_AF-A0A838Q758-F1
#
_entry.id   AF-A0A838Q758-F1
#
_cell.length_a   1.000
_cell.length_b   1.000
_cell.length_c   1.000
_cell.angle_alpha   90.00
_cell.angle_beta   90.00
_cell.angle_gamma   90.00
#
_symmetry.space_group_name_H-M   'P 1'
#
loop_
_entity.id
_entity.type
_entity.pdbx_description
1 polymer ?
#
loop_
_entity_poly.entity_id
_entity_poly.type
_entity_poly.pdbx_seq_one_letter_code
_entity_poly.pdbx_strand_id
1 'polypeptide(L)' 'MSEGLHPAQITAYRKMTPARRLELGMAFIEQIREVRAAMLRFEHPDWTPAEVARALREFVLHARS' A
#
# COMPACT_ATOMS: atom_id res chain seq x y z
N MET A 1 6.64 5.31 -17.93
CA MET A 1 5.90 6.59 -17.98
C MET A 1 4.87 6.54 -16.86
N SER A 2 4.88 7.49 -15.92
CA SER A 2 3.75 7.68 -15.02
C SER A 2 3.01 8.91 -15.52
N GLU A 3 1.93 8.70 -16.27
CA GLU A 3 0.93 9.75 -16.46
C GLU A 3 0.34 10.05 -15.08
N GLY A 4 0.31 11.32 -14.68
CA GLY A 4 -0.26 11.72 -13.41
C GLY A 4 -1.72 11.29 -13.26
N LEU A 5 -2.30 11.49 -12.07
CA LEU A 5 -3.71 11.17 -11.83
C LEU A 5 -4.61 11.82 -12.88
N HIS A 6 -5.53 11.03 -13.42
CA HIS A 6 -6.50 11.52 -14.39
C HIS A 6 -7.33 12.66 -13.75
N PRO A 7 -7.69 13.74 -14.49
CA PRO A 7 -8.43 14.88 -13.93
C PRO A 7 -9.70 14.48 -13.15
N ALA A 8 -10.42 13.46 -13.63
CA ALA A 8 -11.59 12.93 -12.94
C ALA A 8 -11.28 12.37 -11.54
N GLN A 9 -10.13 11.72 -11.37
CA GLN A 9 -9.68 11.18 -10.08
C GLN A 9 -9.34 12.32 -9.11
N ILE A 10 -8.69 13.39 -9.59
CA ILE A 10 -8.38 14.59 -8.81
C ILE A 10 -9.67 15.25 -8.34
N THR A 11 -10.64 15.45 -9.23
CA THR A 11 -11.94 16.04 -8.88
C THR A 11 -12.70 15.18 -7.88
N ALA A 12 -12.72 13.86 -8.06
CA ALA A 12 -13.36 12.95 -7.11
C ALA A 12 -12.71 13.04 -5.73
N TYR A 13 -11.37 12.97 -5.66
CA TYR A 13 -10.62 13.04 -4.41
C TYR A 13 -10.82 14.36 -3.66
N ARG A 14 -10.85 15.50 -4.37
CA ARG A 14 -11.11 16.83 -3.79
C ARG A 14 -12.52 16.96 -3.20
N LYS A 15 -13.50 16.27 -3.77
CA LYS A 15 -14.90 16.28 -3.30
C LYS A 15 -15.13 15.33 -2.11
N MET A 16 -14.20 14.45 -1.78
CA MET A 16 -14.35 13.55 -0.64
C MET A 16 -14.30 14.30 0.70
N THR A 17 -15.14 13.87 1.64
CA THR A 17 -15.02 14.31 3.03
C THR A 17 -13.69 13.81 3.64
N PRO A 18 -13.16 14.48 4.67
CA PRO A 18 -11.96 13.99 5.37
C PRO A 18 -12.09 12.54 5.86
N ALA A 19 -13.25 12.18 6.41
CA ALA A 19 -13.53 10.81 6.87
C ALA A 19 -13.44 9.79 5.73
N ARG A 20 -14.01 10.10 4.56
CA ARG A 20 -13.94 9.21 3.40
C ARG A 20 -12.53 9.07 2.85
N ARG A 21 -11.74 10.16 2.86
CA ARG A 21 -10.32 10.10 2.47
C ARG A 21 -9.52 9.22 3.42
N LEU A 22 -9.76 9.32 4.73
CA LEU A 22 -9.09 8.48 5.72
C LEU A 22 -9.43 7.01 5.52
N GLU A 23 -10.71 6.68 5.35
CA GLU A 23 -11.17 5.32 5.09
C GLU A 23 -10.51 4.73 3.83
N LEU A 24 -10.46 5.50 2.74
CA LEU A 24 -9.78 5.10 1.51
C LEU A 24 -8.27 4.86 1.73
N GLY A 25 -7.61 5.75 2.48
CA GLY A 25 -6.19 5.61 2.81
C GLY A 25 -5.89 4.37 3.65
N MET A 26 -6.75 4.06 4.62
CA MET A 26 -6.63 2.84 5.43
C MET A 26 -6.82 1.58 4.59
N ALA A 27 -7.84 1.56 3.72
CA ALA A 27 -8.05 0.44 2.80
C ALA A 27 -6.86 0.24 1.86
N PHE A 28 -6.27 1.33 1.38
CA PHE A 28 -5.09 1.29 0.52
C PHE A 28 -3.85 0.72 1.22
N ILE A 29 -3.64 1.04 2.50
CA ILE A 29 -2.55 0.46 3.30
C ILE A 29 -2.65 -1.07 3.37
N GLU A 30 -3.85 -1.61 3.57
CA GLU A 30 -4.04 -3.07 3.59
C GLU A 30 -3.74 -3.70 2.23
N GLN A 31 -4.19 -3.07 1.14
CA GLN A 31 -3.87 -3.52 -0.22
C GLN A 31 -2.36 -3.52 -0.49
N ILE A 32 -1.65 -2.47 -0.08
CA ILE A 32 -0.19 -2.39 -0.22
C ILE A 32 0.48 -3.53 0.56
N ARG A 33 -0.01 -3.85 1.77
CA ARG A 33 0.56 -4.94 2.58
C ARG A 33 0.44 -6.29 1.87
N GLU A 34 -0.72 -6.56 1.28
CA GLU A 34 -0.94 -7.80 0.53
C GLU A 34 -0.01 -7.91 -0.68
N VAL A 35 0.07 -6.85 -1.49
CA VAL A 35 0.95 -6.79 -2.66
C VAL A 35 2.41 -6.96 -2.24
N ARG A 36 2.85 -6.26 -1.19
CA ARG A 36 4.23 -6.35 -0.71
C ARG A 36 4.54 -7.73 -0.14
N ALA A 37 3.60 -8.36 0.56
CA ALA A 37 3.77 -9.72 1.06
C ALA A 37 3.92 -10.73 -0.09
N ALA A 38 3.13 -10.59 -1.16
CA ALA A 38 3.24 -11.43 -2.35
C ALA A 38 4.59 -11.23 -3.04
N MET A 39 5.04 -9.98 -3.18
CA MET A 39 6.35 -9.63 -3.73
C MET A 39 7.49 -10.24 -2.90
N LEU A 40 7.45 -10.13 -1.58
CA LEU A 40 8.47 -10.71 -0.69
C LEU A 40 8.54 -12.23 -0.82
N ARG A 41 7.40 -12.93 -0.94
CA ARG A 41 7.38 -14.39 -1.17
C ARG A 41 7.95 -14.76 -2.54
N PHE A 42 7.75 -13.90 -3.55
CA PHE A 42 8.29 -14.11 -4.88
C PHE A 42 9.81 -13.87 -4.93
N GLU A 43 10.30 -12.81 -4.27
CA GLU A 43 11.72 -12.46 -4.20
C GLU A 43 12.52 -13.42 -3.31
N HIS A 44 11.89 -14.00 -2.28
CA HIS A 44 12.50 -14.88 -1.29
C HIS A 44 11.69 -16.17 -1.11
N PRO A 45 11.74 -17.10 -2.08
CA PRO A 45 10.94 -18.33 -2.05
C PRO A 45 11.33 -19.31 -0.93
N ASP A 46 12.51 -19.15 -0.36
CA ASP A 46 13.09 -19.93 0.73
C ASP A 46 12.72 -19.40 2.13
N TRP A 47 12.16 -18.20 2.22
CA TRP A 47 11.77 -17.62 3.50
C TRP A 47 10.54 -18.30 4.10
N THR A 48 10.60 -18.50 5.41
CA THR A 48 9.45 -18.92 6.20
C THR A 48 8.38 -17.82 6.26
N PRO A 49 7.11 -18.17 6.54
CA PRO A 49 6.06 -17.18 6.73
C PRO A 49 6.38 -16.12 7.81
N ALA A 50 7.13 -16.50 8.85
CA ALA A 50 7.53 -15.60 9.92
C ALA A 50 8.54 -14.54 9.45
N GLU A 51 9.47 -14.93 8.58
CA GLU A 51 10.49 -14.02 8.00
C GLU A 51 9.86 -13.01 7.05
N VAL A 52 8.94 -13.47 6.18
CA VAL A 52 8.14 -12.58 5.32
C VAL A 52 7.35 -11.59 6.16
N ALA A 53 6.70 -12.04 7.24
CA ALA A 53 5.93 -11.17 8.12
C ALA A 53 6.81 -10.13 8.83
N ARG A 54 8.04 -10.49 9.22
CA ARG A 54 9.01 -9.55 9.80
C ARG A 54 9.42 -8.48 8.79
N ALA A 55 9.82 -8.89 7.59
CA ALA A 55 10.24 -7.95 6.54
C ALA A 55 9.10 -7.02 6.12
N LEU A 56 7.87 -7.54 6.05
CA LEU A 56 6.69 -6.72 5.77
C LEU A 56 6.45 -5.66 6.86
N ARG A 57 6.60 -6.02 8.14
CA ARG A 57 6.47 -5.05 9.25
C ARG A 57 7.52 -3.95 9.17
N GLU A 58 8.77 -4.30 8.90
CA GLU A 58 9.86 -3.33 8.72
C GLU A 58 9.55 -2.37 7.56
N PHE A 59 9.12 -2.90 6.42
CA PHE A 59 8.70 -2.08 5.28
C PHE A 59 7.60 -1.09 5.66
N VAL A 60 6.53 -1.54 6.32
CA VAL A 60 5.41 -0.68 6.72
C VAL A 60 5.83 0.38 7.75
N LEU A 61 6.66 0.02 8.74
CA LEU A 61 7.13 0.96 9.77
C LEU A 61 8.03 2.07 9.20
N HIS A 62 8.76 1.76 8.14
CA HIS A 62 9.68 2.68 7.46
C HIS A 62 9.12 3.29 6.17
N ALA A 63 7.87 3.03 5.81
CA ALA A 63 7.21 3.59 4.62
C ALA A 63 6.92 5.11 4.70
N ARG A 64 7.53 5.84 5.63
CA ARG A 64 7.38 7.29 5.76
C ARG A 64 8.14 7.99 4.64
N SER A 65 7.43 8.77 3.83
CA SER A 65 7.94 9.77 2.87
C SER A 65 7.32 11.12 3.18
#